data_AF-A0A832IHH2-F1
#
_entry.id   AF-A0A832IHH2-F1
#
_cell.length_a   1.000
_cell.length_b   1.000
_cell.length_c   1.000
_cell.angle_alpha   90.00
_cell.angle_beta   90.00
_cell.angle_gamma   90.00
#
_symmetry.space_group_name_H-M   'P 1'
#
loop_
_entity.id
_entity.type
_entity.pdbx_description
1 polymer ?
#
loop_
_entity_poly.entity_id
_entity_poly.type
_entity_poly.pdbx_seq_one_letter_code
_entity_poly.pdbx_strand_id
1 'polypeptide(L)'
;MVQLLNMIGQLIKMKGFKISISFNSKNRYLLGCFLFLLFFTKTIVSAQNSVIVEPPEFIKSIVLRPQLTNNYVPIIKLGQRFSLEFDDLNATQEQYTYKIEHYDYNWKPSGLATTEYINGFSSDWIRNFEDSFNTFQAYTHYNLQLPNDNTRIKISGNYVITILNEDDELVFARPFIIYTPRVTVGVSVHRSRDIATLNSKHTVQFTINYPNLQINNPAQEIKTAVYQNSDWNTVIKDIKPQFYRGTQLLYKYVDKISYWAGNEFLFFDTKQIRT
;
A
#
# COMPACT_ATOMS: atom_id res chain seq x y z
N MET A 1 6.29 -7.25 -33.16
CA MET A 1 5.48 -6.68 -34.26
C MET A 1 6.11 -6.91 -35.63
N VAL A 2 7.39 -6.57 -35.84
CA VAL A 2 8.13 -6.80 -37.11
C VAL A 2 8.24 -8.29 -37.49
N GLN A 3 8.47 -9.18 -36.52
CA GLN A 3 8.48 -10.64 -36.78
C GLN A 3 7.11 -11.21 -37.17
N LEU A 4 6.02 -10.68 -36.62
CA LEU A 4 4.66 -11.13 -36.92
C LEU A 4 4.23 -10.68 -38.35
N LEU A 5 4.61 -9.47 -38.75
CA LEU A 5 4.42 -8.94 -40.10
C LEU A 5 5.22 -9.73 -41.15
N ASN A 6 6.46 -10.14 -40.82
CA ASN A 6 7.29 -10.96 -41.71
C ASN A 6 6.73 -12.38 -41.88
N MET A 7 6.14 -12.97 -40.83
CA MET A 7 5.55 -14.31 -40.88
C MET A 7 4.27 -14.34 -41.74
N ILE A 8 3.43 -13.29 -41.65
CA ILE A 8 2.24 -13.12 -42.49
C ILE A 8 2.64 -12.89 -43.96
N GLY A 9 3.72 -12.13 -44.21
CA GLY A 9 4.26 -11.91 -45.55
C GLY A 9 4.80 -13.17 -46.23
N GLN A 10 5.40 -14.11 -45.48
CA GLN A 10 5.85 -15.39 -46.03
C GLN A 10 4.71 -16.36 -46.33
N LEU A 11 3.65 -16.40 -45.52
CA LEU A 11 2.46 -17.24 -45.77
C LEU A 11 1.72 -16.86 -47.06
N ILE A 12 1.73 -15.58 -47.43
CA ILE A 12 1.07 -15.09 -48.65
C ILE A 12 1.88 -15.46 -49.92
N LYS A 13 3.21 -15.58 -49.83
CA LYS A 13 4.06 -15.98 -50.97
C LYS A 13 3.96 -17.47 -51.34
N MET A 14 3.65 -18.35 -50.38
CA MET A 14 3.64 -19.81 -50.60
C MET A 14 2.41 -20.36 -51.36
N LYS A 15 1.35 -19.57 -51.59
CA LYS A 15 0.11 -20.06 -52.23
C LYS A 15 -0.20 -19.47 -53.60
N GLY A 16 0.71 -18.73 -54.23
CA GLY A 16 0.52 -18.21 -55.60
C GLY A 16 -0.68 -17.27 -55.79
N PHE A 17 -1.37 -16.88 -54.72
CA PHE A 17 -2.52 -15.99 -54.76
C PHE A 17 -2.04 -14.55 -54.51
N LYS A 18 -1.93 -13.75 -55.57
CA LYS A 18 -1.90 -12.28 -55.44
C LYS A 18 -3.30 -11.83 -55.03
N ILE A 19 -3.52 -11.67 -53.73
CA ILE A 19 -4.71 -10.96 -53.25
C ILE A 19 -4.41 -9.46 -53.33
N SER A 20 -4.80 -8.84 -54.43
CA SER A 20 -4.85 -7.38 -54.53
C SER A 20 -6.07 -6.87 -53.75
N ILE A 21 -5.86 -6.40 -52.52
CA ILE A 21 -6.93 -5.77 -51.73
C ILE A 21 -7.10 -4.34 -52.24
N SER A 22 -8.10 -4.10 -53.08
CA SER A 22 -8.51 -2.75 -53.48
C SER A 22 -9.39 -2.14 -52.38
N PHE A 23 -8.87 -1.14 -51.68
CA PHE A 23 -9.66 -0.38 -50.70
C PHE A 23 -10.47 0.71 -51.42
N ASN A 24 -11.78 0.50 -51.57
CA ASN A 24 -12.69 1.55 -52.03
C ASN A 24 -12.68 2.75 -51.04
N SER A 25 -12.97 3.97 -51.48
CA SER A 25 -12.73 5.20 -50.68
C SER A 25 -13.42 5.15 -49.30
N LYS A 26 -14.63 4.57 -49.22
CA LYS A 26 -15.35 4.30 -47.95
C LYS A 26 -14.57 3.43 -46.97
N ASN A 27 -13.84 2.41 -47.44
CA ASN A 27 -13.04 1.53 -46.59
C ASN A 27 -11.77 2.21 -46.07
N ARG A 28 -11.26 3.26 -46.76
CA ARG A 28 -10.11 4.06 -46.28
C ARG A 28 -10.52 4.96 -45.11
N TYR A 29 -11.72 5.53 -45.14
CA TYR A 29 -12.28 6.26 -44.01
C TYR A 29 -12.60 5.35 -42.82
N LEU A 30 -13.15 4.15 -43.05
CA LEU A 30 -13.35 3.17 -41.97
C LEU A 30 -12.04 2.71 -41.33
N LEU A 31 -11.00 2.44 -42.12
CA LEU A 31 -9.69 2.05 -41.61
C LEU A 31 -9.01 3.21 -40.85
N GLY A 32 -9.17 4.44 -41.34
CA GLY A 32 -8.73 5.66 -40.65
C GLY A 32 -9.44 5.87 -39.31
N CYS A 33 -10.76 5.70 -39.26
CA CYS A 33 -11.53 5.74 -38.01
C CYS A 33 -11.12 4.63 -37.04
N PHE A 34 -10.84 3.42 -37.52
CA PHE A 34 -10.38 2.31 -36.69
C PHE A 34 -8.98 2.54 -36.11
N LEU A 35 -8.06 3.11 -36.91
CA LEU A 35 -6.72 3.51 -36.45
C LEU A 35 -6.77 4.71 -35.48
N PHE A 36 -7.68 5.66 -35.69
CA PHE A 36 -7.92 6.78 -34.78
C PHE A 36 -8.54 6.31 -33.45
N LEU A 37 -9.45 5.33 -33.49
CA LEU A 37 -10.01 4.70 -32.29
C LEU A 37 -8.93 3.92 -31.50
N LEU A 38 -8.00 3.24 -32.19
CA LEU A 38 -6.86 2.56 -31.56
C LEU A 38 -5.83 3.53 -30.96
N PHE A 39 -5.74 4.76 -31.47
CA PHE A 39 -4.91 5.82 -30.88
C PHE A 39 -5.55 6.41 -29.62
N PHE A 40 -6.88 6.50 -29.55
CA PHE A 40 -7.61 7.01 -28.37
C PHE A 40 -7.79 5.98 -27.25
N THR A 41 -7.72 4.68 -27.51
CA THR A 41 -7.80 3.65 -26.44
C THR A 41 -6.52 3.52 -25.63
N LYS A 42 -5.41 4.14 -26.05
CA LYS A 42 -4.10 4.04 -25.38
C LYS A 42 -3.86 5.08 -24.29
N THR A 43 -4.71 6.10 -24.12
CA THR A 43 -4.40 7.28 -23.28
C THR A 43 -5.23 7.44 -22.01
N ILE A 44 -6.00 6.44 -21.60
CA ILE A 44 -6.66 6.44 -20.28
C ILE A 44 -6.01 5.37 -19.39
N VAL A 45 -4.70 5.48 -19.19
CA VAL A 45 -4.07 4.88 -18.01
C VAL A 45 -4.05 5.99 -16.96
N SER A 46 -5.04 6.00 -16.08
CA SER A 46 -4.89 6.71 -14.81
C SER A 46 -3.76 6.03 -14.07
N ALA A 47 -2.58 6.64 -14.07
CA ALA A 47 -1.57 6.34 -13.07
C ALA A 47 -2.16 6.74 -11.72
N GLN A 48 -2.75 5.78 -11.01
CA GLN A 48 -2.99 5.96 -9.58
C GLN A 48 -1.61 5.92 -8.93
N ASN A 49 -1.15 7.06 -8.42
CA ASN A 49 0.05 7.10 -7.60
C ASN A 49 -0.11 6.07 -6.48
N SER A 50 0.74 5.04 -6.51
CA SER A 50 0.74 4.03 -5.48
C SER A 50 1.19 4.69 -4.17
N VAL A 51 0.46 4.38 -3.10
CA VAL A 51 0.77 4.88 -1.75
C VAL A 51 2.09 4.30 -1.23
N ILE A 52 2.40 3.09 -1.68
CA ILE A 52 3.70 2.45 -1.50
C ILE A 52 4.50 2.75 -2.75
N VAL A 53 5.66 3.37 -2.57
CA VAL A 53 6.65 3.51 -3.64
C VAL A 53 7.87 2.71 -3.23
N GLU A 54 8.28 1.79 -4.10
CA GLU A 54 9.44 0.93 -3.81
C GLU A 54 10.74 1.72 -3.88
N PRO A 55 11.70 1.42 -2.98
CA PRO A 55 12.99 2.07 -2.98
C PRO A 55 13.84 1.73 -4.20
N PRO A 56 14.83 2.58 -4.54
CA PRO A 56 15.90 2.20 -5.44
C PRO A 56 16.75 1.06 -4.83
N GLU A 57 17.55 0.39 -5.66
CA GLU A 57 18.26 -0.83 -5.25
C GLU A 57 19.22 -0.63 -4.08
N PHE A 58 19.79 0.57 -3.92
CA PHE A 58 20.73 0.90 -2.86
C PHE A 58 20.06 1.22 -1.51
N ILE A 59 18.74 1.37 -1.44
CA ILE A 59 18.02 1.54 -0.17
C ILE A 59 17.44 0.20 0.27
N LYS A 60 17.82 -0.25 1.47
CA LYS A 60 17.44 -1.55 2.04
C LYS A 60 16.89 -1.43 3.45
N SER A 61 16.41 -2.56 3.97
CA SER A 61 16.03 -2.73 5.38
C SER A 61 15.00 -1.73 5.90
N ILE A 62 14.08 -1.26 5.04
CA ILE A 62 13.08 -0.28 5.45
C ILE A 62 12.13 -0.89 6.49
N VAL A 63 12.15 -0.35 7.69
CA VAL A 63 11.29 -0.77 8.80
C VAL A 63 10.57 0.45 9.38
N LEU A 64 9.25 0.46 9.27
CA LEU A 64 8.38 1.44 9.90
C LEU A 64 7.58 0.76 11.01
N ARG A 65 7.86 1.08 12.27
CA ARG A 65 7.27 0.35 13.40
C ARG A 65 7.06 1.22 14.64
N PRO A 66 6.04 0.91 15.45
CA PRO A 66 5.95 1.46 16.80
C PRO A 66 7.16 1.05 17.64
N GLN A 67 7.59 1.92 18.55
CA GLN A 67 8.65 1.61 19.51
C GLN A 67 8.08 0.76 20.68
N LEU A 68 7.55 -0.42 20.35
CA LEU A 68 7.02 -1.41 21.27
C LEU A 68 7.65 -2.78 20.97
N THR A 69 7.83 -3.58 22.01
CA THR A 69 8.32 -4.95 21.88
C THR A 69 7.37 -5.79 21.03
N ASN A 70 7.91 -6.54 20.08
CA ASN A 70 7.19 -7.49 19.21
C ASN A 70 6.05 -6.89 18.38
N ASN A 71 6.11 -5.60 18.05
CA ASN A 71 5.14 -4.97 17.16
C ASN A 71 5.83 -4.36 15.93
N TYR A 72 5.59 -4.99 14.79
CA TYR A 72 6.24 -4.64 13.51
C TYR A 72 5.26 -4.05 12.50
N VAL A 73 4.01 -3.88 12.91
CA VAL A 73 2.96 -3.36 12.02
C VAL A 73 2.89 -1.83 12.18
N PRO A 74 2.85 -1.05 11.10
CA PRO A 74 2.77 0.41 11.14
C PRO A 74 1.36 0.92 11.53
N ILE A 75 0.78 0.36 12.60
CA ILE A 75 -0.45 0.82 13.24
C ILE A 75 -0.08 1.31 14.64
N ILE A 76 -0.09 2.63 14.80
CA ILE A 76 0.53 3.34 15.91
C ILE A 76 -0.53 4.10 16.70
N LYS A 77 -0.51 4.02 18.02
CA LYS A 77 -1.45 4.79 18.85
C LYS A 77 -1.07 6.26 18.82
N LEU A 78 -2.05 7.17 18.70
CA LEU A 78 -1.80 8.61 18.74
C LEU A 78 -1.03 9.01 20.00
N GLY A 79 0.07 9.75 19.82
CA GLY A 79 0.99 10.17 20.89
C GLY A 79 2.07 9.16 21.25
N GLN A 80 2.02 7.94 20.71
CA GLN A 80 3.06 6.93 20.89
C GLN A 80 4.26 7.20 19.98
N ARG A 81 5.47 6.84 20.45
CA ARG A 81 6.68 6.88 19.64
C ARG A 81 6.75 5.73 18.64
N PHE A 82 7.27 6.02 17.46
CA PHE A 82 7.55 5.09 16.37
C PHE A 82 8.79 5.53 15.60
N SER A 83 9.41 4.59 14.89
CA SER A 83 10.60 4.87 14.08
C SER A 83 10.41 4.41 12.64
N LEU A 84 11.06 5.13 11.74
CA LEU A 84 11.39 4.70 10.39
C LEU A 84 12.90 4.51 10.31
N GLU A 85 13.32 3.27 10.05
CA GLU A 85 14.72 2.85 9.92
C GLU A 85 14.95 2.36 8.49
N PHE A 86 16.09 2.68 7.88
CA PHE A 86 16.50 2.15 6.57
C PHE A 86 18.01 2.30 6.37
N ASP A 87 18.58 1.51 5.47
CA ASP A 87 20.01 1.52 5.15
C ASP A 87 20.23 2.02 3.72
N ASP A 88 21.22 2.89 3.54
CA ASP A 88 21.74 3.31 2.25
C ASP A 88 23.09 2.64 1.98
N LEU A 89 23.13 1.77 0.97
CA LEU A 89 24.30 0.98 0.60
C LEU A 89 25.38 1.77 -0.15
N ASN A 90 25.11 3.01 -0.56
CA ASN A 90 26.14 3.87 -1.16
C ASN A 90 27.14 4.38 -0.12
N ALA A 91 26.71 4.46 1.15
CA ALA A 91 27.53 4.90 2.29
C ALA A 91 28.17 6.29 2.10
N THR A 92 27.45 7.21 1.44
CA THR A 92 27.92 8.58 1.13
C THR A 92 27.35 9.64 2.07
N GLN A 93 26.61 9.25 3.12
CA GLN A 93 25.93 10.18 4.05
C GLN A 93 25.02 11.20 3.33
N GLU A 94 24.27 10.74 2.32
CA GLU A 94 23.27 11.53 1.61
C GLU A 94 22.28 12.23 2.55
N GLN A 95 21.86 13.44 2.19
CA GLN A 95 20.87 14.17 2.97
C GLN A 95 19.46 13.76 2.57
N TYR A 96 18.78 12.99 3.43
CA TYR A 96 17.37 12.64 3.23
C TYR A 96 16.41 13.55 4.00
N THR A 97 15.31 13.91 3.34
CA THR A 97 14.17 14.62 3.92
C THR A 97 12.99 13.66 4.06
N TYR A 98 12.28 13.70 5.19
CA TYR A 98 10.99 13.02 5.31
C TYR A 98 9.85 14.01 5.12
N LYS A 99 8.73 13.56 4.55
CA LYS A 99 7.46 14.29 4.42
C LYS A 99 6.30 13.44 4.90
N ILE A 100 5.41 14.01 5.72
CA ILE A 100 4.21 13.33 6.27
C ILE A 100 2.94 13.98 5.72
N GLU A 101 2.10 13.14 5.12
CA GLU A 101 0.82 13.57 4.52
C GLU A 101 -0.34 12.75 5.06
N HIS A 102 -1.48 13.41 5.31
CA HIS A 102 -2.70 12.76 5.81
C HIS A 102 -3.62 12.32 4.67
N TYR A 103 -4.10 11.09 4.77
CA TYR A 103 -4.87 10.38 3.76
C TYR A 103 -6.24 9.94 4.28
N ASP A 104 -7.20 9.80 3.37
CA ASP A 104 -8.54 9.32 3.67
C ASP A 104 -8.62 7.78 3.72
N TYR A 105 -9.83 7.24 3.93
CA TYR A 105 -10.11 5.79 3.95
C TYR A 105 -9.69 5.06 2.66
N ASN A 106 -9.74 5.75 1.52
CA ASN A 106 -9.40 5.22 0.22
C ASN A 106 -7.92 5.41 -0.14
N TRP A 107 -7.12 5.89 0.80
CA TRP A 107 -5.74 6.30 0.55
C TRP A 107 -5.62 7.35 -0.56
N LYS A 108 -6.48 8.37 -0.50
CA LYS A 108 -6.29 9.62 -1.25
C LYS A 108 -5.86 10.73 -0.30
N PRO A 109 -5.07 11.72 -0.75
CA PRO A 109 -4.78 12.90 0.05
C PRO A 109 -6.09 13.50 0.58
N SER A 110 -6.16 13.70 1.90
CA SER A 110 -7.40 14.09 2.57
C SER A 110 -7.87 15.51 2.26
N GLY A 111 -6.99 16.36 1.70
CA GLY A 111 -7.26 17.78 1.48
C GLY A 111 -7.18 18.64 2.74
N LEU A 112 -6.87 18.06 3.90
CA LEU A 112 -6.61 18.82 5.13
C LEU A 112 -5.34 19.65 4.98
N ALA A 113 -5.37 20.87 5.51
CA ALA A 113 -4.17 21.68 5.66
C ALA A 113 -3.22 21.04 6.68
N THR A 114 -1.91 21.17 6.45
CA THR A 114 -0.87 20.59 7.33
C THR A 114 -1.07 20.93 8.82
N THR A 115 -1.47 22.17 9.12
CA THR A 115 -1.68 22.65 10.49
C THR A 115 -2.85 21.96 11.21
N GLU A 116 -3.76 21.32 10.48
CA GLU A 116 -4.86 20.54 11.06
C GLU A 116 -4.35 19.23 11.66
N TYR A 117 -3.36 18.58 11.02
CA TYR A 117 -2.91 17.23 11.38
C TYR A 117 -1.48 17.14 11.93
N ILE A 118 -0.61 18.14 11.72
CA ILE A 118 0.72 18.26 12.30
C ILE A 118 0.79 19.50 13.21
N ASN A 119 1.46 19.35 14.35
CA ASN A 119 2.03 20.45 15.12
C ASN A 119 3.53 20.52 14.81
N GLY A 120 3.98 21.67 14.30
CA GLY A 120 5.32 21.85 13.74
C GLY A 120 5.35 21.71 12.21
N PHE A 121 6.37 21.05 11.67
CA PHE A 121 6.61 20.92 10.23
C PHE A 121 6.16 19.55 9.71
N SER A 122 5.55 19.49 8.53
CA SER A 122 5.25 18.21 7.88
C SER A 122 6.46 17.59 7.18
N SER A 123 7.53 18.35 7.01
CA SER A 123 8.73 17.94 6.29
C SER A 123 9.98 18.48 6.99
N ASP A 124 10.99 17.64 7.15
CA ASP A 124 12.27 18.01 7.78
C ASP A 124 13.37 16.99 7.44
N TRP A 125 14.62 17.35 7.69
CA TRP A 125 15.79 16.49 7.44
C TRP A 125 15.93 15.38 8.48
N ILE A 126 16.39 14.21 8.04
CA ILE A 126 16.77 13.10 8.90
C ILE A 126 18.23 13.33 9.34
N ARG A 127 18.41 13.77 10.58
CA ARG A 127 19.73 14.13 11.13
C ARG A 127 20.42 12.99 11.87
N ASN A 128 19.67 11.94 12.22
CA ASN A 128 20.18 10.81 12.98
C ASN A 128 20.51 9.67 12.01
N PHE A 129 21.79 9.53 11.72
CA PHE A 129 22.34 8.48 10.89
C PHE A 129 23.74 8.08 11.37
N GLU A 130 24.14 6.85 11.08
CA GLU A 130 25.44 6.29 11.45
C GLU A 130 25.99 5.40 10.34
N ASP A 131 27.30 5.42 10.11
CA ASP A 131 27.93 4.53 9.15
C ASP A 131 28.16 3.14 9.75
N SER A 132 28.04 2.13 8.89
CA SER A 132 28.37 0.76 9.20
C SER A 132 29.83 0.63 9.67
N PHE A 133 30.07 -0.23 10.66
CA PHE A 133 31.41 -0.46 11.21
C PHE A 133 31.83 -1.93 11.05
N ASN A 134 33.01 -2.16 10.46
CA ASN A 134 33.60 -3.49 10.24
C ASN A 134 32.66 -4.48 9.50
N THR A 135 31.89 -4.00 8.53
CA THR A 135 31.02 -4.81 7.66
C THR A 135 31.65 -5.03 6.28
N PHE A 136 31.30 -6.12 5.60
CA PHE A 136 31.74 -6.36 4.21
C PHE A 136 31.05 -5.43 3.21
N GLN A 137 29.74 -5.18 3.43
CA GLN A 137 28.98 -4.18 2.70
C GLN A 137 28.94 -2.91 3.57
N ALA A 138 29.51 -1.82 3.06
CA ALA A 138 29.36 -0.52 3.69
C ALA A 138 27.91 -0.03 3.52
N TYR A 139 27.37 0.63 4.54
CA TYR A 139 26.08 1.30 4.48
C TYR A 139 26.02 2.48 5.45
N THR A 140 25.15 3.44 5.21
CA THR A 140 24.74 4.45 6.19
C THR A 140 23.33 4.10 6.69
N HIS A 141 23.18 3.89 7.99
CA HIS A 141 21.92 3.59 8.64
C HIS A 141 21.22 4.88 9.06
N TYR A 142 19.97 5.07 8.64
CA TYR A 142 19.14 6.21 9.00
C TYR A 142 18.06 5.80 9.98
N ASN A 143 17.84 6.63 11.01
CA ASN A 143 16.81 6.39 12.01
C ASN A 143 16.03 7.67 12.33
N LEU A 144 14.82 7.76 11.80
CA LEU A 144 13.87 8.82 12.09
C LEU A 144 12.92 8.38 13.20
N GLN A 145 12.91 9.13 14.32
CA GLN A 145 11.95 8.93 15.41
C GLN A 145 10.85 9.99 15.37
N LEU A 146 9.61 9.57 15.54
CA LEU A 146 8.42 10.41 15.57
C LEU A 146 7.51 10.04 16.76
N PRO A 147 6.84 11.01 17.40
CA PRO A 147 7.03 12.44 17.24
C PRO A 147 8.43 12.89 17.72
N ASN A 148 8.96 13.94 17.09
CA ASN A 148 10.18 14.63 17.51
C ASN A 148 9.88 16.11 17.83
N ASP A 149 10.91 16.93 18.05
CA ASP A 149 10.76 18.33 18.42
C ASP A 149 10.10 19.18 17.31
N ASN A 150 10.30 18.78 16.05
CA ASN A 150 9.81 19.52 14.89
C ASN A 150 8.48 18.98 14.36
N THR A 151 8.14 17.72 14.62
CA THR A 151 7.00 17.05 13.99
C THR A 151 6.21 16.21 14.99
N ARG A 152 4.97 16.63 15.25
CA ARG A 152 4.02 15.89 16.10
C ARG A 152 2.66 15.75 15.43
N ILE A 153 2.22 14.51 15.24
CA ILE A 153 0.90 14.19 14.70
C ILE A 153 -0.19 14.55 15.72
N LYS A 154 -1.22 15.29 15.29
CA LYS A 154 -2.32 15.82 16.11
C LYS A 154 -3.58 14.95 16.10
N ILE A 155 -3.88 14.30 14.97
CA ILE A 155 -5.13 13.57 14.76
C ILE A 155 -4.88 12.13 14.33
N SER A 156 -5.81 11.25 14.66
CA SER A 156 -5.83 9.88 14.11
C SER A 156 -6.23 9.89 12.64
N GLY A 157 -5.72 8.95 11.87
CA GLY A 157 -6.02 8.80 10.46
C GLY A 157 -5.00 7.93 9.74
N ASN A 158 -5.12 7.90 8.41
CA ASN A 158 -4.16 7.25 7.55
C ASN A 158 -3.09 8.28 7.18
N TYR A 159 -1.83 7.85 7.13
CA TYR A 159 -0.71 8.72 6.81
C TYR A 159 0.24 8.02 5.85
N VAL A 160 0.94 8.81 5.05
CA VAL A 160 2.05 8.35 4.24
C VAL A 160 3.28 9.12 4.66
N ILE A 161 4.36 8.38 4.91
CA ILE A 161 5.70 8.97 5.06
C ILE A 161 6.47 8.75 3.76
N THR A 162 6.94 9.84 3.19
CA THR A 162 7.72 9.87 1.95
C THR A 162 9.14 10.30 2.27
N ILE A 163 10.13 9.60 1.75
CA ILE A 163 11.53 9.98 1.82
C ILE A 163 11.96 10.58 0.49
N LEU A 164 12.59 11.75 0.56
CA LEU A 164 13.09 12.54 -0.56
C LEU A 164 14.61 12.67 -0.44
N ASN A 165 15.32 12.69 -1.57
CA ASN A 165 16.75 12.99 -1.63
C ASN A 165 16.99 14.52 -1.56
N GLU A 166 18.24 14.95 -1.74
CA GLU A 166 18.65 16.36 -1.72
C GLU A 166 18.03 17.20 -2.85
N ASP A 167 17.66 16.56 -3.96
CA ASP A 167 17.02 17.18 -5.13
C ASP A 167 15.48 17.21 -5.02
N ASP A 168 14.92 16.92 -3.83
CA ASP A 168 13.49 16.74 -3.57
C ASP A 168 12.83 15.62 -4.41
N GLU A 169 13.62 14.69 -4.95
CA GLU A 169 13.13 13.53 -5.69
C GLU A 169 12.70 12.42 -4.73
N LEU A 170 11.60 11.75 -5.06
CA LEU A 170 11.04 10.68 -4.25
C LEU A 170 11.91 9.42 -4.32
N VAL A 171 12.40 9.00 -3.15
CA VAL A 171 13.20 7.78 -2.98
C VAL A 171 12.30 6.58 -2.67
N PHE A 172 11.46 6.69 -1.65
CA PHE A 172 10.44 5.68 -1.33
C PHE A 172 9.31 6.27 -0.49
N ALA A 173 8.19 5.54 -0.39
CA ALA A 173 7.07 5.92 0.47
C ALA A 173 6.48 4.70 1.19
N ARG A 174 6.04 4.90 2.44
CA ARG A 174 5.39 3.84 3.25
C ARG A 174 4.12 4.36 3.93
N PRO A 175 2.99 3.63 3.84
CA PRO A 175 1.79 3.93 4.60
C PRO A 175 1.92 3.53 6.06
N PHE A 176 1.27 4.30 6.93
CA PHE A 176 1.04 3.95 8.32
C PHE A 176 -0.29 4.50 8.82
N ILE A 177 -0.78 3.97 9.93
CA ILE A 177 -2.06 4.36 10.53
C ILE A 177 -1.81 4.86 11.94
N ILE A 178 -2.38 6.02 12.25
CA ILE A 178 -2.41 6.56 13.61
C ILE A 178 -3.82 6.39 14.15
N TYR A 179 -3.99 5.69 15.27
CA TYR A 179 -5.32 5.41 15.83
C TYR A 179 -5.50 5.96 17.25
N THR A 180 -6.75 6.30 17.59
CA THR A 180 -7.16 6.62 18.96
C THR A 180 -8.12 5.53 19.44
N PRO A 181 -7.85 4.84 20.56
CA PRO A 181 -8.69 3.73 21.04
C PRO A 181 -10.00 4.24 21.65
N ARG A 182 -10.99 4.56 20.80
CA ARG A 182 -12.34 4.99 21.22
C ARG A 182 -13.35 3.84 21.28
N VAL A 183 -13.02 2.70 20.66
CA VAL A 183 -13.87 1.52 20.55
C VAL A 183 -13.04 0.26 20.80
N THR A 184 -13.70 -0.83 21.16
CA THR A 184 -13.05 -2.14 21.32
C THR A 184 -13.51 -3.07 20.20
N VAL A 185 -12.55 -3.57 19.42
CA VAL A 185 -12.82 -4.51 18.33
C VAL A 185 -12.47 -5.93 18.77
N GLY A 186 -13.48 -6.79 18.86
CA GLY A 186 -13.27 -8.22 19.09
C GLY A 186 -13.26 -8.96 17.75
N VAL A 187 -12.18 -9.69 17.46
CA VAL A 187 -12.01 -10.44 16.19
C VAL A 187 -11.98 -11.93 16.48
N SER A 188 -12.58 -12.71 15.59
CA SER A 188 -12.56 -14.17 15.61
C SER A 188 -12.37 -14.70 14.19
N VAL A 189 -11.54 -15.73 14.04
CA VAL A 189 -11.26 -16.37 12.77
C VAL A 189 -11.85 -17.76 12.79
N HIS A 190 -12.62 -18.09 11.75
CA HIS A 190 -13.32 -19.36 11.60
C HIS A 190 -12.92 -20.02 10.28
N ARG A 191 -13.06 -21.34 10.19
CA ARG A 191 -12.97 -22.03 8.89
C ARG A 191 -14.14 -21.61 7.99
N SER A 192 -13.91 -21.63 6.68
CA SER A 192 -14.96 -21.44 5.68
C SER A 192 -16.13 -22.41 5.94
N ARG A 193 -17.37 -21.95 5.73
CA ARG A 193 -18.55 -22.83 5.77
C ARG A 193 -18.90 -23.46 4.42
N ASP A 194 -18.33 -22.94 3.34
CA ASP A 194 -18.44 -23.57 2.02
C ASP A 194 -17.57 -24.84 2.01
N ILE A 195 -18.17 -25.97 1.65
CA ILE A 195 -17.54 -27.28 1.55
C ILE A 195 -16.36 -27.24 0.56
N ALA A 196 -16.50 -26.48 -0.54
CA ALA A 196 -15.46 -26.37 -1.55
C ALA A 196 -14.19 -25.68 -1.03
N THR A 197 -14.30 -24.80 -0.04
CA THR A 197 -13.17 -24.03 0.52
C THR A 197 -12.91 -24.25 2.01
N LEU A 198 -13.51 -25.30 2.59
CA LEU A 198 -13.47 -25.62 4.02
C LEU A 198 -12.04 -25.76 4.60
N ASN A 199 -11.11 -26.25 3.78
CA ASN A 199 -9.72 -26.54 4.16
C ASN A 199 -8.72 -25.49 3.65
N SER A 200 -9.17 -24.48 2.90
CA SER A 200 -8.29 -23.56 2.18
C SER A 200 -8.60 -22.08 2.46
N LYS A 201 -9.72 -21.77 3.10
CA LYS A 201 -10.10 -20.40 3.46
C LYS A 201 -10.46 -20.22 4.92
N HIS A 202 -10.15 -19.04 5.42
CA HIS A 202 -10.52 -18.55 6.74
C HIS A 202 -11.46 -17.36 6.63
N THR A 203 -12.56 -17.41 7.34
CA THR A 203 -13.54 -16.33 7.45
C THR A 203 -13.30 -15.54 8.73
N VAL A 204 -13.14 -14.23 8.59
CA VAL A 204 -12.96 -13.31 9.71
C VAL A 204 -14.32 -12.75 10.10
N GLN A 205 -14.65 -12.85 11.39
CA GLN A 205 -15.82 -12.20 11.98
C GLN A 205 -15.35 -11.27 13.08
N PHE A 206 -15.94 -10.08 13.16
CA PHE A 206 -15.58 -9.13 14.19
C PHE A 206 -16.79 -8.37 14.73
N THR A 207 -16.63 -7.85 15.94
CA THR A 207 -17.62 -7.03 16.63
C THR A 207 -16.96 -5.74 17.09
N ILE A 208 -17.58 -4.61 16.76
CA ILE A 208 -17.13 -3.29 17.24
C ILE A 208 -18.03 -2.90 18.42
N ASN A 209 -17.43 -2.73 19.59
CA ASN A 209 -18.10 -2.25 20.80
C ASN A 209 -17.79 -0.76 20.99
N TYR A 210 -18.83 0.06 21.09
CA TYR A 210 -18.70 1.51 21.15
C TYR A 210 -19.58 2.13 22.27
N PRO A 211 -19.46 1.67 23.52
CA PRO A 211 -20.37 2.07 24.61
C PRO A 211 -20.38 3.58 24.90
N ASN A 212 -19.28 4.28 24.59
CA ASN A 212 -19.07 5.69 24.92
C ASN A 212 -19.07 6.61 23.69
N LEU A 213 -19.42 6.10 22.50
CA LEU A 213 -19.44 6.87 21.26
C LEU A 213 -20.87 6.95 20.73
N GLN A 214 -21.34 8.16 20.48
CA GLN A 214 -22.60 8.36 19.77
C GLN A 214 -22.36 8.17 18.28
N ILE A 215 -23.02 7.16 17.69
CA ILE A 215 -23.01 6.87 16.24
C ILE A 215 -24.46 6.90 15.78
N ASN A 216 -24.82 7.84 14.92
CA ASN A 216 -26.23 8.02 14.51
C ASN A 216 -26.59 7.06 13.38
N ASN A 217 -25.72 6.95 12.36
CA ASN A 217 -25.88 6.05 11.23
C ASN A 217 -24.62 5.20 11.03
N PRO A 218 -24.48 4.07 11.74
CA PRO A 218 -23.27 3.28 11.66
C PRO A 218 -23.00 2.68 10.27
N ALA A 219 -24.04 2.49 9.43
CA ALA A 219 -23.88 1.98 8.07
C ALA A 219 -23.21 2.98 7.11
N GLN A 220 -23.23 4.28 7.44
CA GLN A 220 -22.62 5.35 6.65
C GLN A 220 -21.37 5.92 7.31
N GLU A 221 -21.36 6.02 8.64
CA GLU A 221 -20.28 6.64 9.42
C GLU A 221 -19.10 5.69 9.65
N ILE A 222 -19.36 4.38 9.81
CA ILE A 222 -18.32 3.40 10.13
C ILE A 222 -17.87 2.68 8.87
N LYS A 223 -16.63 2.94 8.46
CA LYS A 223 -15.94 2.22 7.40
C LYS A 223 -14.90 1.29 8.01
N THR A 224 -14.85 0.06 7.52
CA THR A 224 -13.93 -0.97 8.02
C THR A 224 -13.00 -1.43 6.91
N ALA A 225 -11.74 -1.66 7.24
CA ALA A 225 -10.78 -2.31 6.38
C ALA A 225 -10.15 -3.48 7.15
N VAL A 226 -10.12 -4.66 6.54
CA VAL A 226 -9.51 -5.86 7.10
C VAL A 226 -8.27 -6.17 6.28
N TYR A 227 -7.16 -6.45 6.95
CA TYR A 227 -5.87 -6.74 6.32
C TYR A 227 -5.40 -8.12 6.78
N GLN A 228 -5.00 -8.97 5.84
CA GLN A 228 -4.37 -10.24 6.17
C GLN A 228 -2.88 -10.02 6.35
N ASN A 229 -2.32 -10.39 7.50
CA ASN A 229 -0.88 -10.32 7.79
C ASN A 229 -0.24 -8.95 7.50
N SER A 230 -1.00 -7.87 7.69
CA SER A 230 -0.57 -6.49 7.40
C SER A 230 -0.22 -6.20 5.94
N ASP A 231 -0.66 -7.04 5.01
CA ASP A 231 -0.50 -6.81 3.58
C ASP A 231 -1.55 -5.81 3.07
N TRP A 232 -1.08 -4.66 2.61
CA TRP A 232 -1.91 -3.59 2.07
C TRP A 232 -2.66 -3.98 0.79
N ASN A 233 -2.16 -4.98 0.06
CA ASN A 233 -2.73 -5.42 -1.22
C ASN A 233 -3.91 -6.38 -1.06
N THR A 234 -4.01 -7.07 0.07
CA THR A 234 -5.08 -8.05 0.34
C THR A 234 -6.25 -7.43 1.11
N VAL A 235 -6.37 -6.11 1.14
CA VAL A 235 -7.39 -5.45 1.96
C VAL A 235 -8.81 -5.77 1.49
N ILE A 236 -9.69 -6.16 2.42
CA ILE A 236 -11.13 -6.22 2.19
C ILE A 236 -11.76 -4.96 2.81
N LYS A 237 -12.43 -4.17 1.97
CA LYS A 237 -13.04 -2.86 2.30
C LYS A 237 -14.55 -2.87 2.09
N ASP A 238 -15.19 -1.77 2.48
CA ASP A 238 -16.61 -1.47 2.21
C ASP A 238 -17.61 -2.51 2.72
N ILE A 239 -17.26 -3.13 3.85
CA ILE A 239 -18.14 -4.07 4.56
C ILE A 239 -19.04 -3.29 5.52
N LYS A 240 -20.35 -3.54 5.45
CA LYS A 240 -21.35 -2.97 6.37
C LYS A 240 -21.61 -3.91 7.55
N PRO A 241 -22.04 -3.41 8.72
CA PRO A 241 -22.48 -4.31 9.79
C PRO A 241 -23.76 -5.06 9.39
N GLN A 242 -23.90 -6.31 9.82
CA GLN A 242 -25.11 -7.11 9.58
C GLN A 242 -26.16 -6.91 10.66
N PHE A 243 -25.72 -6.70 11.90
CA PHE A 243 -26.62 -6.53 13.05
C PHE A 243 -26.13 -5.40 13.95
N TYR A 244 -27.10 -4.69 14.52
CA TYR A 244 -26.91 -3.65 15.52
C TYR A 244 -27.50 -4.18 16.83
N ARG A 245 -26.68 -4.27 17.87
CA ARG A 245 -27.12 -4.76 19.18
C ARG A 245 -26.70 -3.76 20.25
N GLY A 246 -27.61 -2.86 20.62
CA GLY A 246 -27.29 -1.76 21.52
C GLY A 246 -26.06 -1.00 21.00
N THR A 247 -24.99 -0.98 21.79
CA THR A 247 -23.70 -0.35 21.46
C THR A 247 -22.71 -1.30 20.77
N GLN A 248 -23.20 -2.27 20.00
CA GLN A 248 -22.39 -3.24 19.27
C GLN A 248 -22.76 -3.31 17.78
N LEU A 249 -21.75 -3.30 16.92
CA LEU A 249 -21.86 -3.58 15.48
C LEU A 249 -21.29 -4.96 15.21
N LEU A 250 -22.09 -5.86 14.64
CA LEU A 250 -21.69 -7.24 14.38
C LEU A 250 -21.44 -7.47 12.88
N TYR A 251 -20.25 -7.98 12.56
CA TYR A 251 -19.81 -8.34 11.22
C TYR A 251 -19.56 -9.85 11.18
N LYS A 252 -20.61 -10.64 10.95
CA LYS A 252 -20.61 -12.11 10.98
C LYS A 252 -20.83 -12.70 9.59
N TYR A 253 -20.16 -12.13 8.59
CA TYR A 253 -20.23 -12.64 7.24
C TYR A 253 -19.64 -14.05 7.17
N VAL A 254 -20.16 -14.85 6.24
CA VAL A 254 -19.67 -16.22 6.00
C VAL A 254 -18.59 -16.23 4.91
N ASP A 255 -18.76 -15.39 3.89
CA ASP A 255 -18.03 -15.42 2.63
C ASP A 255 -17.38 -14.07 2.29
N LYS A 256 -17.99 -12.93 2.66
CA LYS A 256 -17.48 -11.59 2.29
C LYS A 256 -16.14 -11.21 2.89
N ILE A 257 -15.85 -11.70 4.10
CA ILE A 257 -14.59 -11.40 4.82
C ILE A 257 -13.80 -12.71 4.91
N SER A 258 -13.46 -13.26 3.74
CA SER A 258 -12.83 -14.57 3.63
C SER A 258 -11.49 -14.46 2.91
N TYR A 259 -10.46 -14.98 3.54
CA TYR A 259 -9.09 -15.00 3.05
C TYR A 259 -8.66 -16.41 2.71
N TRP A 260 -7.79 -16.55 1.70
CA TRP A 260 -7.04 -17.79 1.52
C TRP A 260 -6.13 -17.99 2.73
N ALA A 261 -6.16 -19.19 3.31
CA ALA A 261 -5.41 -19.49 4.53
C ALA A 261 -3.89 -19.34 4.33
N GLY A 262 -3.41 -19.61 3.11
CA GLY A 262 -1.98 -19.61 2.81
C GLY A 262 -1.25 -20.73 3.53
N ASN A 263 0.05 -20.54 3.76
CA ASN A 263 0.86 -21.39 4.61
C ASN A 263 1.72 -20.50 5.54
N GLU A 264 2.36 -21.11 6.52
CA GLU A 264 3.32 -20.40 7.38
C GLU A 264 4.48 -19.83 6.54
N PHE A 265 4.96 -18.65 6.94
CA PHE A 265 6.11 -18.04 6.29
C PHE A 265 7.34 -18.91 6.54
N LEU A 266 8.12 -19.15 5.48
CA LEU A 266 9.44 -19.75 5.64
C LEU A 266 10.32 -18.79 6.42
N PHE A 267 11.03 -19.32 7.41
CA PHE A 267 11.97 -18.58 8.22
C PHE A 267 13.38 -19.07 7.91
N PHE A 268 14.30 -18.11 7.74
CA PHE A 268 15.72 -18.38 7.66
C PHE A 268 16.44 -17.42 8.60
N ASP A 269 17.53 -17.87 9.21
CA ASP A 269 18.31 -17.10 10.16
C ASP A 269 19.79 -17.22 9.84
N THR A 270 20.44 -16.08 9.62
CA THR A 270 21.87 -15.99 9.29
C THR A 270 22.58 -15.10 10.29
N LYS A 271 22.28 -15.24 11.60
CA LYS A 271 22.99 -14.49 12.67
C LYS A 271 24.51 -14.53 12.54
N GLN A 272 25.05 -15.62 12.01
CA GLN A 272 26.46 -15.77 11.68
C GLN A 272 26.59 -16.03 10.17
N ILE A 273 27.19 -15.08 9.45
CA ILE A 273 27.33 -15.14 7.98
C ILE A 273 28.17 -16.36 7.51
N ARG A 274 29.00 -16.92 8.40
CA ARG A 274 29.90 -18.04 8.09
C ARG A 274 29.24 -19.42 8.15
N THR A 275 28.04 -19.53 8.72
CA THR A 275 27.35 -20.81 9.00
C THR A 275 25.94 -20.77 8.44
#